data_AF-A0A2N5A448-F1
#
_entry.id   AF-A0A2N5A448-F1
#
_cell.length_a   1.000
_cell.length_b   1.000
_cell.length_c   1.000
_cell.angle_alpha   90.00
_cell.angle_beta   90.00
_cell.angle_gamma   90.00
#
_symmetry.space_group_name_H-M   'P 1'
#
loop_
_entity.id
_entity.type
_entity.pdbx_description
1 polymer ?
#
loop_
_entity_poly.entity_id
_entity_poly.type
_entity_poly.pdbx_seq_one_letter_code
_entity_poly.pdbx_strand_id
1 'polypeptide(L)'
;VVLFWTVLGSVGALPFIFAEQPNLTVTDAFFESFSGLTTTGATTLVGLDSLPHAILFYRQMLQWFGGMGIIVLAVAILPILGVGGMQLYRAEMPGPLKDNKMRPRIAETAKTLWLIYVLLTIACALALWFAGMPAFDAIGHSFATIAIGGFSTHDASVGYFNSPMINSIIAIFLLISGCNYGLHFSLLSGRS
;
A
#
# COMPACT_ATOMS: atom_id res chain seq x y z
N VAL A 1 -12.59 10.82 5.34
CA VAL A 1 -12.22 9.40 5.16
C VAL A 1 -13.14 8.72 4.16
N VAL A 2 -14.46 8.69 4.37
CA VAL A 2 -15.42 8.09 3.40
C VAL A 2 -15.25 8.67 1.98
N LEU A 3 -15.34 10.00 1.84
CA LEU A 3 -15.17 10.67 0.55
C LEU A 3 -13.80 10.41 -0.11
N PHE A 4 -12.74 10.20 0.68
CA PHE A 4 -11.40 9.92 0.14
C PHE A 4 -11.41 8.62 -0.66
N TRP A 5 -11.94 7.54 -0.07
CA TRP A 5 -12.03 6.25 -0.73
C TRP A 5 -13.09 6.22 -1.82
N THR A 6 -14.26 6.82 -1.60
CA THR A 6 -15.35 6.82 -2.59
C THR A 6 -14.95 7.59 -3.85
N VAL A 7 -14.32 8.76 -3.73
CA VAL A 7 -13.93 9.57 -4.90
C VAL A 7 -12.74 8.94 -5.60
N LEU A 8 -11.68 8.57 -4.89
CA LEU A 8 -10.50 7.98 -5.52
C LEU A 8 -10.80 6.61 -6.13
N GLY A 9 -11.62 5.77 -5.50
CA GLY A 9 -12.04 4.50 -6.06
C GLY A 9 -12.87 4.66 -7.33
N SER A 10 -13.77 5.66 -7.35
CA SER A 10 -14.56 5.98 -8.54
C SER A 10 -13.71 6.52 -9.69
N VAL A 11 -12.79 7.45 -9.40
CA VAL A 11 -11.85 8.00 -10.40
C VAL A 11 -10.89 6.92 -10.89
N GLY A 12 -10.45 6.03 -9.99
CA GLY A 12 -9.57 4.92 -10.30
C GLY A 12 -10.18 3.90 -11.27
N ALA A 13 -11.51 3.87 -11.41
CA ALA A 13 -12.19 3.01 -12.37
C ALA A 13 -12.12 3.53 -13.81
N LEU A 14 -11.86 4.83 -14.00
CA LEU A 14 -11.90 5.45 -15.33
C LEU A 14 -10.94 4.81 -16.35
N PRO A 15 -9.67 4.50 -16.02
CA PRO A 15 -8.79 3.83 -16.97
C PRO A 15 -9.31 2.45 -17.39
N PHE A 16 -9.96 1.70 -16.50
CA PHE A 16 -10.55 0.41 -16.82
C PHE A 16 -11.82 0.53 -17.70
N ILE A 17 -12.58 1.61 -17.55
CA ILE A 17 -13.78 1.89 -18.36
C ILE A 17 -13.39 2.32 -19.79
N PHE A 18 -12.34 3.12 -19.93
CA PHE A 18 -11.93 3.66 -21.23
C PHE A 18 -10.97 2.75 -22.00
N ALA A 19 -10.36 1.75 -21.35
CA ALA A 19 -9.47 0.82 -22.01
C ALA A 19 -10.25 -0.20 -22.85
N GLU A 20 -9.90 -0.33 -24.14
CA GLU A 20 -10.48 -1.35 -25.03
C GLU A 20 -10.09 -2.79 -24.64
N GLN A 21 -9.00 -2.95 -23.88
CA GLN A 21 -8.58 -4.22 -23.28
C GLN A 21 -8.29 -3.94 -21.81
N PRO A 22 -8.92 -4.64 -20.84
CA PRO A 22 -9.69 -5.90 -20.96
C PRO A 22 -11.17 -5.79 -21.37
N ASN A 23 -11.68 -4.60 -21.74
CA ASN A 23 -13.10 -4.35 -22.05
C ASN A 23 -14.05 -4.78 -20.90
N LEU A 24 -13.86 -4.17 -19.74
CA LEU A 24 -14.65 -4.48 -18.55
C LEU A 24 -16.04 -3.85 -18.60
N THR A 25 -17.01 -4.53 -17.98
CA THR A 25 -18.26 -3.86 -17.61
C THR A 25 -17.98 -2.74 -16.60
N VAL A 26 -18.86 -1.75 -16.52
CA VAL A 26 -18.70 -0.65 -15.55
C VAL A 26 -18.63 -1.20 -14.12
N THR A 27 -19.42 -2.22 -13.79
CA THR A 27 -19.39 -2.84 -12.46
C THR A 27 -18.06 -3.53 -12.16
N ASP A 28 -17.48 -4.24 -13.13
CA ASP A 28 -16.18 -4.91 -12.97
C ASP A 28 -15.04 -3.89 -12.88
N ALA A 29 -15.09 -2.81 -13.67
CA ALA A 29 -14.12 -1.72 -13.61
C ALA A 29 -14.10 -1.03 -12.24
N PHE A 30 -15.29 -0.78 -11.67
CA PHE A 30 -15.40 -0.25 -10.31
C PHE A 30 -14.91 -1.27 -9.28
N PHE A 31 -15.29 -2.54 -9.41
CA PHE A 31 -14.83 -3.59 -8.49
C PHE A 31 -13.30 -3.70 -8.48
N GLU A 32 -12.67 -3.77 -9.64
CA GLU A 32 -11.22 -3.87 -9.79
C GLU A 32 -10.50 -2.64 -9.21
N SER A 33 -11.03 -1.44 -9.47
CA SER A 33 -10.50 -0.19 -8.93
C SER A 33 -10.59 -0.13 -7.40
N PHE A 34 -11.76 -0.40 -6.84
CA PHE A 34 -11.95 -0.40 -5.39
C PHE A 34 -11.09 -1.47 -4.74
N SER A 35 -11.09 -2.70 -5.26
CA SER A 35 -10.27 -3.80 -4.74
C SER A 35 -8.77 -3.49 -4.76
N GLY A 36 -8.28 -2.86 -5.83
CA GLY A 36 -6.90 -2.37 -5.89
C GLY A 36 -6.64 -1.29 -4.84
N LEU A 37 -7.44 -0.23 -4.85
CA LEU A 37 -7.24 0.93 -3.97
C LEU A 37 -7.39 0.60 -2.48
N THR A 38 -8.27 -0.34 -2.11
CA THR A 38 -8.45 -0.78 -0.72
C THR A 38 -7.51 -1.91 -0.33
N THR A 39 -6.52 -2.24 -1.18
CA THR A 39 -5.55 -3.31 -0.98
C THR A 39 -6.24 -4.65 -0.64
N THR A 40 -7.36 -4.94 -1.31
CA THR A 40 -8.14 -6.17 -1.08
C THR A 40 -7.64 -7.33 -1.93
N GLY A 41 -7.22 -7.05 -3.17
CA GLY A 41 -6.60 -8.06 -4.03
C GLY A 41 -7.56 -9.04 -4.72
N ALA A 42 -8.87 -8.86 -4.58
CA ALA A 42 -9.86 -9.62 -5.33
C ALA A 42 -9.94 -9.10 -6.77
N THR A 43 -10.05 -9.98 -7.75
CA THR A 43 -10.14 -9.59 -9.16
C THR A 43 -11.24 -10.35 -9.88
N THR A 44 -11.88 -9.68 -10.84
CA THR A 44 -12.83 -10.31 -11.78
C THR A 44 -12.18 -10.62 -13.13
N LEU A 45 -10.92 -10.20 -13.32
CA LEU A 45 -10.15 -10.44 -14.53
C LEU A 45 -9.57 -11.85 -14.57
N VAL A 46 -9.54 -12.41 -15.76
CA VAL A 46 -8.88 -13.69 -16.10
C VAL A 46 -8.00 -13.49 -17.33
N GLY A 47 -6.96 -14.31 -17.50
CA GLY A 47 -6.02 -14.17 -18.59
C GLY A 47 -5.08 -12.98 -18.42
N LEU A 48 -4.72 -12.65 -17.17
CA LEU A 48 -3.85 -11.51 -16.83
C LEU A 48 -2.52 -11.56 -17.59
N ASP A 49 -1.99 -12.77 -17.81
CA ASP A 49 -0.74 -13.02 -18.55
C ASP A 49 -0.74 -12.46 -19.98
N SER A 50 -1.92 -12.22 -20.56
CA SER A 50 -2.08 -11.69 -21.92
C SER A 50 -2.47 -10.21 -21.97
N LEU A 51 -2.68 -9.58 -20.82
CA LEU A 51 -3.11 -8.19 -20.77
C LEU A 51 -1.97 -7.21 -21.05
N PRO A 52 -2.27 -6.01 -21.58
CA PRO A 52 -1.28 -4.97 -21.74
C PRO A 52 -0.57 -4.63 -20.42
N HIS A 53 0.76 -4.52 -20.45
CA HIS A 53 1.57 -4.16 -19.28
C HIS A 53 1.10 -2.85 -18.62
N ALA A 54 0.54 -1.90 -19.37
CA ALA A 54 -0.01 -0.67 -18.82
C ALA A 54 -1.18 -0.92 -17.84
N ILE A 55 -2.07 -1.86 -18.17
CA ILE A 55 -3.20 -2.23 -17.30
C ILE A 55 -2.70 -3.01 -16.09
N LEU A 56 -1.80 -3.97 -16.31
CA LEU A 56 -1.21 -4.75 -15.21
C LEU A 56 -0.50 -3.83 -14.21
N PHE A 57 0.32 -2.90 -14.71
CA PHE A 57 1.00 -1.91 -13.87
C PHE A 57 0.03 -1.02 -13.11
N TYR A 58 -1.03 -0.53 -13.77
CA TYR A 58 -2.03 0.32 -13.14
C TYR A 58 -2.73 -0.39 -11.97
N ARG A 59 -3.04 -1.67 -12.10
CA ARG A 59 -3.60 -2.50 -11.01
C ARG A 59 -2.67 -2.54 -9.80
N GLN A 60 -1.38 -2.84 -10.01
CA GLN A 60 -0.41 -2.88 -8.92
C GLN A 60 -0.21 -1.50 -8.28
N MET A 61 -0.21 -0.45 -9.10
CA MET A 61 -0.05 0.93 -8.65
C MET A 61 -1.23 1.38 -7.77
N LEU A 62 -2.47 0.96 -8.06
CA LEU A 62 -3.62 1.23 -7.21
C LEU A 62 -3.43 0.65 -5.80
N GLN A 63 -2.92 -0.59 -5.69
CA GLN A 63 -2.60 -1.17 -4.37
C GLN A 63 -1.50 -0.37 -3.67
N TRP A 64 -0.45 0.01 -4.39
CA TRP A 64 0.64 0.78 -3.80
C TRP A 64 0.17 2.14 -3.25
N PHE A 65 -0.68 2.86 -3.99
CA PHE A 65 -1.29 4.11 -3.51
C PHE A 65 -2.26 3.88 -2.36
N GLY A 66 -3.06 2.81 -2.42
CA GLY A 66 -3.96 2.39 -1.35
C GLY A 66 -3.24 2.12 -0.04
N GLY A 67 -2.15 1.35 -0.09
CA GLY A 67 -1.29 1.03 1.04
C GLY A 67 -0.70 2.29 1.69
N MET A 68 -0.21 3.24 0.90
CA MET A 68 0.22 4.53 1.45
C MET A 68 -0.96 5.31 2.04
N GLY A 69 -2.11 5.30 1.38
CA GLY A 69 -3.34 5.95 1.84
C GLY A 69 -3.71 5.50 3.25
N ILE A 70 -3.71 4.19 3.53
CA ILE A 70 -4.04 3.67 4.86
C ILE A 70 -2.97 4.02 5.90
N ILE A 71 -1.68 3.97 5.56
CA ILE A 71 -0.58 4.34 6.47
C ILE A 71 -0.70 5.80 6.91
N VAL A 72 -0.91 6.72 5.97
CA VAL A 72 -1.04 8.16 6.27
C VAL A 72 -2.32 8.44 7.06
N LEU A 73 -3.43 7.82 6.67
CA LEU A 73 -4.70 7.99 7.38
C LEU A 73 -4.62 7.47 8.81
N ALA A 74 -3.98 6.32 9.04
CA ALA A 74 -3.77 5.78 10.38
C ALA A 74 -3.02 6.80 11.26
N VAL A 75 -1.91 7.37 10.78
CA VAL A 75 -1.15 8.37 11.55
C VAL A 75 -1.88 9.69 11.74
N ALA A 76 -2.69 10.11 10.77
CA ALA A 76 -3.49 11.33 10.88
C ALA A 76 -4.69 11.19 11.83
N ILE A 77 -5.31 10.00 11.87
CA ILE A 77 -6.56 9.75 12.60
C ILE A 77 -6.31 9.24 14.03
N LEU A 78 -5.27 8.43 14.27
CA LEU A 78 -4.97 7.86 15.60
C LEU A 78 -4.88 8.92 16.72
N PRO A 79 -4.24 10.09 16.52
CA PRO A 79 -4.21 11.14 17.54
C PRO A 79 -5.60 11.70 17.90
N ILE A 80 -6.52 11.69 16.94
CA ILE A 80 -7.88 12.23 17.09
C ILE A 80 -8.79 11.22 17.78
N LEU A 81 -8.59 9.91 17.54
CA LEU A 81 -9.35 8.84 18.19
C LEU A 81 -8.92 8.58 19.64
N GLY A 82 -7.86 9.22 20.14
CA GLY A 82 -7.43 9.11 21.54
C GLY A 82 -6.80 7.77 21.92
N VAL A 83 -6.71 6.81 20.99
CA VAL A 83 -6.09 5.50 21.17
C VAL A 83 -4.62 5.61 20.79
N GLY A 84 -3.74 5.76 21.79
CA GLY A 84 -2.30 5.89 21.57
C GLY A 84 -1.52 6.66 22.65
N GLY A 85 -2.04 6.75 23.88
CA GLY A 85 -1.32 7.38 25.00
C GLY A 85 -1.45 8.91 25.11
N MET A 86 -2.12 9.58 24.17
CA MET A 86 -2.41 11.02 24.32
C MET A 86 -3.31 11.35 25.52
N GLN A 87 -4.11 10.40 26.01
CA GLN A 87 -4.83 10.57 27.28
C GLN A 87 -3.88 10.55 28.49
N LEU A 88 -2.82 9.73 28.47
CA LEU A 88 -1.80 9.70 29.53
C LEU A 88 -0.94 10.98 29.51
N TYR A 89 -0.52 11.43 28.32
CA TYR A 89 0.20 12.70 28.16
C TYR A 89 -0.63 13.92 28.59
N ARG A 90 -1.96 13.89 28.38
CA ARG A 90 -2.88 14.91 28.90
C ARG A 90 -3.09 14.83 30.41
N ALA A 91 -2.94 13.65 31.02
CA ALA A 91 -3.13 13.43 32.45
C ALA A 91 -1.88 13.81 33.28
N GLU A 92 -0.67 13.73 32.71
CA GLU A 92 0.59 14.00 33.42
C GLU A 92 1.11 15.44 33.35
N MET A 93 0.45 16.34 32.62
CA MET A 93 0.92 17.73 32.42
C MET A 93 0.01 18.76 33.13
N PRO A 94 0.47 19.42 34.21
CA PRO A 94 -0.27 20.51 34.84
C PRO A 94 0.01 21.83 34.12
N GLY A 95 -0.98 22.37 33.38
CA GLY A 95 -0.92 23.74 32.86
C GLY A 95 -1.81 24.00 31.63
N PRO A 96 -2.18 25.26 31.35
CA PRO A 96 -3.02 25.60 30.20
C PRO A 96 -2.25 25.30 28.91
N LEU A 97 -2.86 24.52 28.02
CA LEU A 97 -2.30 24.19 26.72
C LEU A 97 -2.07 25.49 25.94
N LYS A 98 -0.81 25.92 25.81
CA LYS A 98 -0.44 26.77 24.69
C LYS A 98 -0.81 26.00 23.43
N ASP A 99 -1.65 26.61 22.62
CA ASP A 99 -2.17 26.13 21.34
C ASP A 99 -1.02 26.03 20.32
N ASN A 100 -0.04 25.17 20.63
CA ASN A 100 1.06 24.85 19.74
C ASN A 100 0.49 23.92 18.71
N LYS A 101 -0.02 24.54 17.63
CA LYS A 101 -0.28 23.98 16.31
C LYS A 101 0.09 22.51 16.25
N MET A 102 -0.88 21.61 16.44
CA MET A 102 -0.70 20.16 16.25
C MET A 102 -0.44 19.78 14.77
N ARG A 103 -0.46 20.76 13.85
CA ARG A 103 -0.36 20.58 12.39
C ARG A 103 1.05 20.27 11.82
N PRO A 104 2.19 20.76 12.33
CA PRO A 104 3.50 20.52 11.71
C PRO A 104 3.97 19.06 11.82
N ARG A 105 3.61 18.36 12.91
CA ARG A 105 4.10 17.00 13.16
C ARG A 105 3.53 15.94 12.22
N ILE A 106 2.27 16.08 11.78
CA ILE A 106 1.63 15.06 10.92
C ILE A 106 2.30 15.02 9.54
N ALA A 107 2.64 16.17 8.97
CA ALA A 107 3.30 16.25 7.67
C ALA A 107 4.72 15.66 7.71
N GLU A 108 5.48 15.94 8.78
CA GLU A 108 6.83 15.40 8.98
C GLU A 108 6.81 13.87 9.19
N THR A 109 5.87 13.36 10.00
CA THR A 109 5.69 11.92 10.18
C THR A 109 5.28 11.25 8.88
N ALA A 110 4.34 11.83 8.12
CA ALA A 110 3.91 11.29 6.82
C ALA A 110 5.07 11.22 5.82
N LYS A 111 5.96 12.22 5.79
CA LYS A 111 7.16 12.21 4.94
C LYS A 111 8.13 11.08 5.31
N THR A 112 8.31 10.83 6.60
CA THR A 112 9.20 9.75 7.06
C THR A 112 8.61 8.38 6.74
N LEU A 113 7.30 8.21 6.95
CA LEU A 113 6.59 6.98 6.59
C LEU A 113 6.59 6.73 5.08
N TRP A 114 6.44 7.77 4.27
CA TRP A 114 6.60 7.69 2.82
C TRP A 114 7.97 7.13 2.45
N LEU A 115 9.03 7.66 3.08
CA LEU A 115 10.40 7.24 2.82
C LEU A 115 10.60 5.76 3.18
N ILE A 116 10.09 5.31 4.34
CA ILE A 116 10.11 3.90 4.74
C ILE A 116 9.40 3.03 3.70
N TYR A 117 8.19 3.43 3.31
CA TYR A 117 7.35 2.68 2.36
C TYR A 117 8.05 2.52 1.00
N VAL A 118 8.63 3.59 0.47
CA VAL A 118 9.39 3.59 -0.79
C VAL A 118 10.66 2.73 -0.66
N LEU A 119 11.42 2.85 0.42
CA LEU A 119 12.63 2.05 0.63
C LEU A 119 12.33 0.55 0.72
N LEU A 120 11.28 0.18 1.47
CA LEU A 120 10.83 -1.22 1.54
C LEU A 120 10.40 -1.74 0.18
N THR A 121 9.70 -0.92 -0.61
CA THR A 121 9.25 -1.26 -1.96
C THR A 121 10.45 -1.50 -2.89
N ILE A 122 11.44 -0.60 -2.90
CA ILE A 122 12.65 -0.74 -3.72
C ILE A 122 13.46 -1.97 -3.29
N ALA A 123 13.63 -2.17 -1.99
CA ALA A 123 14.35 -3.33 -1.45
C ALA A 123 13.66 -4.65 -1.86
N CYS A 124 12.33 -4.71 -1.78
CA CYS A 124 11.55 -5.86 -2.21
C CYS A 124 11.68 -6.10 -3.72
N ALA A 125 11.53 -5.06 -4.54
CA ALA A 125 11.66 -5.15 -5.99
C ALA A 125 13.04 -5.68 -6.41
N LEU A 126 14.11 -5.15 -5.81
CA LEU A 126 15.48 -5.60 -6.09
C LEU A 126 15.70 -7.06 -5.64
N ALA A 127 15.19 -7.45 -4.46
CA ALA A 127 15.30 -8.83 -3.98
C ALA A 127 14.58 -9.81 -4.91
N LEU A 128 13.36 -9.48 -5.37
CA LEU A 128 12.60 -10.28 -6.32
C LEU A 128 13.29 -10.36 -7.68
N TRP A 129 13.84 -9.26 -8.17
CA TRP A 129 14.58 -9.22 -9.42
C TRP A 129 15.85 -10.09 -9.36
N PHE A 130 16.63 -10.01 -8.27
CA PHE A 130 17.80 -10.88 -8.07
C PHE A 130 17.42 -12.35 -7.86
N ALA A 131 16.21 -12.65 -7.41
CA ALA A 131 15.68 -14.02 -7.34
C ALA A 131 15.25 -14.60 -8.70
N GLY A 132 15.37 -13.82 -9.79
CA GLY A 132 15.11 -14.25 -11.16
C GLY A 132 13.76 -13.83 -11.74
N MET A 133 12.98 -13.02 -11.02
CA MET A 133 11.73 -12.47 -11.55
C MET A 133 12.02 -11.38 -12.60
N PRO A 134 11.29 -11.32 -13.73
CA PRO A 134 11.42 -10.22 -14.69
C PRO A 134 11.21 -8.86 -14.01
N ALA A 135 11.91 -7.82 -14.47
CA ALA A 135 11.90 -6.52 -13.79
C ALA A 135 10.49 -5.92 -13.64
N PHE A 136 9.62 -6.12 -14.65
CA PHE A 136 8.23 -5.66 -14.62
C PHE A 136 7.44 -6.33 -13.48
N ASP A 137 7.52 -7.66 -13.41
CA ASP A 137 6.83 -8.45 -12.38
C ASP A 137 7.43 -8.18 -11.00
N ALA A 138 8.74 -8.00 -10.90
CA ALA A 138 9.42 -7.70 -9.64
C ALA A 138 8.94 -6.37 -9.04
N ILE A 139 8.79 -5.33 -9.87
CA ILE A 139 8.23 -4.05 -9.44
C ILE A 139 6.74 -4.22 -9.09
N GLY A 140 5.97 -4.87 -9.95
CA GLY A 140 4.53 -5.09 -9.73
C GLY A 140 4.22 -5.86 -8.44
N HIS A 141 4.91 -6.98 -8.21
CA HIS A 141 4.77 -7.77 -6.99
C HIS A 141 5.31 -7.05 -5.75
N SER A 142 6.33 -6.20 -5.87
CA SER A 142 6.78 -5.38 -4.74
C SER A 142 5.70 -4.39 -4.28
N PHE A 143 4.97 -3.79 -5.22
CA PHE A 143 3.87 -2.88 -4.93
C PHE A 143 2.76 -3.58 -4.16
N ALA A 144 2.32 -4.74 -4.64
CA ALA A 144 1.30 -5.55 -3.98
C ALA A 144 1.76 -6.10 -2.62
N THR A 145 3.04 -6.49 -2.49
CA THR A 145 3.57 -7.10 -1.26
C THR A 145 3.67 -6.09 -0.13
N ILE A 146 4.27 -4.92 -0.38
CA ILE A 146 4.44 -3.89 0.65
C ILE A 146 3.11 -3.24 1.04
N ALA A 147 2.16 -3.15 0.10
CA ALA A 147 0.80 -2.71 0.36
C ALA A 147 -0.07 -3.78 1.06
N ILE A 148 0.41 -5.03 1.18
CA ILE A 148 -0.36 -6.19 1.67
C ILE A 148 -1.67 -6.37 0.88
N GLY A 149 -1.60 -6.14 -0.44
CA GLY A 149 -2.77 -6.16 -1.31
C GLY A 149 -2.99 -7.47 -2.04
N GLY A 150 -1.94 -8.14 -2.50
CA GLY A 150 -2.04 -9.48 -3.11
C GLY A 150 -2.41 -9.54 -4.61
N PHE A 151 -2.40 -8.41 -5.34
CA PHE A 151 -2.49 -8.46 -6.80
C PHE A 151 -1.23 -9.10 -7.42
N SER A 152 -1.39 -9.54 -8.66
CA SER A 152 -0.38 -10.21 -9.46
C SER A 152 -0.50 -9.81 -10.93
N THR A 153 0.61 -9.88 -11.65
CA THR A 153 0.66 -9.75 -13.12
C THR A 153 0.24 -11.05 -13.82
N HIS A 154 0.27 -12.18 -13.09
CA HIS A 154 -0.10 -13.51 -13.55
C HIS A 154 -1.35 -14.04 -12.85
N ASP A 155 -2.17 -14.84 -13.55
CA ASP A 155 -3.38 -15.46 -12.99
C ASP A 155 -3.07 -16.37 -11.80
N ALA A 156 -1.97 -17.13 -11.89
CA ALA A 156 -1.53 -18.06 -10.84
C ALA A 156 -0.88 -17.37 -9.62
N SER A 157 -0.96 -16.04 -9.54
CA SER A 157 -0.25 -15.25 -8.53
C SER A 157 1.24 -15.59 -8.49
N VAL A 158 1.85 -15.58 -7.30
CA VAL A 158 3.24 -16.00 -7.07
C VAL A 158 3.49 -17.44 -7.50
N GLY A 159 2.45 -18.28 -7.57
CA GLY A 159 2.53 -19.65 -8.04
C GLY A 159 3.06 -19.79 -9.48
N TYR A 160 2.93 -18.75 -10.30
CA TYR A 160 3.50 -18.69 -11.65
C TYR A 160 5.02 -18.97 -11.67
N PHE A 161 5.77 -18.45 -10.69
CA PHE A 161 7.23 -18.54 -10.68
C PHE A 161 7.77 -19.85 -10.12
N ASN A 162 6.94 -20.64 -9.42
CA ASN A 162 7.29 -21.93 -8.80
C ASN A 162 8.67 -21.95 -8.11
N SER A 163 9.02 -20.88 -7.39
CA SER A 163 10.33 -20.66 -6.78
C SER A 163 10.21 -20.50 -5.26
N PRO A 164 10.77 -21.43 -4.47
CA PRO A 164 10.81 -21.31 -3.01
C PRO A 164 11.49 -20.01 -2.54
N MET A 165 12.49 -19.53 -3.28
CA MET A 165 13.21 -18.30 -2.96
C MET A 165 12.29 -17.07 -3.07
N ILE A 166 11.51 -16.95 -4.14
CA ILE A 166 10.54 -15.87 -4.31
C ILE A 166 9.48 -15.92 -3.21
N ASN A 167 8.96 -17.12 -2.89
CA ASN A 167 8.01 -17.30 -1.80
C ASN A 167 8.57 -16.83 -0.45
N SER A 168 9.81 -17.19 -0.13
CA SER A 168 10.47 -16.75 1.10
C SER A 168 10.69 -15.25 1.16
N ILE A 169 11.09 -14.62 0.05
CA ILE A 169 11.26 -13.16 -0.02
C ILE A 169 9.92 -12.47 0.25
N ILE A 170 8.85 -12.85 -0.46
CA ILE A 170 7.52 -12.27 -0.28
C ILE A 170 7.03 -12.47 1.16
N ALA A 171 7.20 -13.66 1.74
CA ALA A 171 6.82 -13.93 3.12
C ALA A 171 7.55 -13.02 4.12
N ILE A 172 8.85 -12.83 3.97
CA ILE A 172 9.65 -11.94 4.83
C ILE A 172 9.17 -10.49 4.71
N PHE A 173 8.97 -9.99 3.48
CA PHE A 173 8.51 -8.62 3.28
C PHE A 173 7.06 -8.40 3.73
N LEU A 174 6.20 -9.41 3.67
CA LEU A 174 4.86 -9.37 4.27
C LEU A 174 4.93 -9.27 5.80
N LEU A 175 5.80 -10.03 6.45
CA LEU A 175 6.00 -9.93 7.90
C LEU A 175 6.50 -8.54 8.30
N ILE A 176 7.49 -8.01 7.58
CA ILE A 176 8.03 -6.66 7.80
C ILE A 176 6.94 -5.61 7.58
N SER A 177 6.19 -5.69 6.49
CA SER A 177 5.17 -4.69 6.13
C SER A 177 3.93 -4.78 7.02
N GLY A 178 3.61 -5.98 7.54
CA GLY A 178 2.52 -6.21 8.48
C GLY A 178 2.83 -5.74 9.90
N CYS A 179 4.11 -5.51 10.23
CA CYS A 179 4.48 -4.89 11.49
C CYS A 179 4.06 -3.40 11.53
N ASN A 180 3.82 -2.90 12.75
CA ASN A 180 3.41 -1.52 12.94
C ASN A 180 4.45 -0.53 12.40
N TYR A 181 4.05 0.34 11.48
CA TYR A 181 4.91 1.36 10.88
C TYR A 181 5.48 2.38 11.88
N GLY A 182 4.86 2.54 13.05
CA GLY A 182 5.44 3.28 14.18
C GLY A 182 6.73 2.65 14.73
N LEU A 183 6.86 1.31 14.68
CA LEU A 183 8.09 0.61 15.08
C LEU A 183 9.21 0.85 14.06
N HIS A 184 8.88 0.78 12.77
CA HIS A 184 9.80 1.13 11.69
C HIS A 184 10.32 2.56 11.84
N PHE A 185 9.44 3.50 12.20
CA PHE A 185 9.81 4.87 12.51
C PHE A 185 10.73 4.99 13.74
N SER A 186 10.47 4.23 14.82
CA SER A 186 11.30 4.25 16.03
C SER A 186 12.73 3.76 15.75
N LEU A 187 12.88 2.71 14.95
CA LEU A 187 14.18 2.17 14.55
C LEU A 187 15.02 3.19 13.77
N LEU A 188 14.40 3.95 12.87
CA LEU A 188 15.10 4.97 12.07
C LEU A 188 15.38 6.27 12.83
N SER A 189 14.57 6.60 13.84
CA SER A 189 14.73 7.83 14.64
C SER A 189 15.65 7.67 15.86
N GLY A 190 16.20 6.47 16.09
CA GLY A 190 17.22 6.22 17.11
C GLY A 190 16.73 6.37 18.56
N ARG A 191 15.42 6.37 18.80
CA ARG A 191 14.83 6.44 20.14
C ARG A 191 14.58 5.01 20.63
N SER A 192 15.53 4.50 21.41
CA SER A 192 15.36 3.35 22.31
C SER A 192 14.73 3.76 23.62
#